data_AF-A0A535DVR3-F1
#
_entry.id   AF-A0A535DVR3-F1
#
_cell.length_a   1.000
_cell.length_b   1.000
_cell.length_c   1.000
_cell.angle_alpha   90.00
_cell.angle_beta   90.00
_cell.angle_gamma   90.00
#
_symmetry.space_group_name_H-M   'P 1'
#
loop_
_entity.id
_entity.type
_entity.pdbx_description
1 polymer ?
#
loop_
_entity_poly.entity_id
_entity_poly.type
_entity_poly.pdbx_seq_one_letter_code
_entity_poly.pdbx_strand_id
1 'polypeptide(L)' 'MALPVPNLDDRRFQELVNESKRLVQQRCPEWTDHNVHDPGVTLIELFAWMTDQVIYRLNRVPDKMYIKFLELLGV' A
#
# COMPACT_ATOMS: atom_id res chain seq x y z
N MET A 1 -5.26 -28.91 -0.74
CA MET A 1 -3.97 -28.19 -0.66
C MET A 1 -4.30 -26.73 -0.95
N ALA A 2 -4.06 -25.80 -0.01
CA ALA A 2 -4.36 -24.39 -0.25
C ALA A 2 -3.41 -23.85 -1.34
N LEU A 3 -3.94 -23.14 -2.33
CA LEU A 3 -3.10 -22.44 -3.29
C LEU A 3 -2.26 -21.39 -2.55
N PRO A 4 -0.99 -21.18 -2.94
CA PRO A 4 -0.18 -20.11 -2.35
C PRO A 4 -0.85 -18.77 -2.64
N VAL A 5 -1.04 -17.96 -1.61
CA VAL A 5 -1.60 -16.61 -1.76
C VAL A 5 -0.57 -15.75 -2.52
N PRO A 6 -0.91 -15.23 -3.71
CA PRO A 6 0.03 -14.37 -4.43
C PRO A 6 0.16 -13.02 -3.72
N ASN A 7 1.41 -12.60 -3.55
CA ASN A 7 1.75 -11.25 -3.10
C ASN A 7 1.84 -10.35 -4.34
N LEU A 8 0.81 -9.54 -4.56
CA LEU A 8 0.68 -8.66 -5.73
C LEU A 8 1.43 -7.34 -5.54
N ASP A 9 1.53 -6.86 -4.30
CA ASP A 9 2.28 -5.67 -3.93
C ASP A 9 2.93 -5.91 -2.56
N ASP A 10 4.26 -5.87 -2.51
CA ASP A 10 5.07 -6.17 -1.33
C ASP A 10 5.52 -4.93 -0.55
N ARG A 11 5.13 -3.73 -1.01
CA ARG A 11 5.49 -2.48 -0.36
C ARG A 11 4.87 -2.37 1.02
N ARG A 12 5.70 -1.99 1.98
CA ARG A 12 5.32 -1.72 3.37
C ARG A 12 5.16 -0.22 3.61
N PHE A 13 4.40 0.14 4.63
CA PHE A 13 4.25 1.52 5.12
C PHE A 13 5.52 2.40 5.00
N GLN A 14 6.66 1.94 5.54
CA GLN A 14 7.89 2.75 5.54
C GLN A 14 8.43 3.02 4.13
N GLU A 15 8.26 2.07 3.21
CA GLU A 15 8.69 2.22 1.83
C GLU A 15 7.83 3.26 1.11
N LEU A 16 6.51 3.25 1.37
CA LEU A 16 5.56 4.24 0.86
C LEU A 16 5.88 5.66 1.38
N VAL A 17 6.20 5.79 2.66
CA VAL A 17 6.62 7.08 3.26
C VAL A 17 7.92 7.57 2.64
N ASN A 18 8.92 6.69 2.51
CA ASN A 18 10.22 7.05 1.96
C ASN A 18 10.13 7.46 0.48
N GLU A 19 9.35 6.73 -0.32
CA GLU A 19 9.08 7.06 -1.72
C GLU A 19 8.39 8.43 -1.84
N SER A 20 7.38 8.67 -1.01
CA SER A 20 6.68 9.96 -0.99
C SER A 20 7.61 11.12 -0.61
N LYS A 21 8.45 10.96 0.41
CA LYS A 21 9.46 11.98 0.79
C LYS A 21 10.45 12.25 -0.34
N ARG A 22 10.88 11.21 -1.06
CA ARG A 22 11.76 11.35 -2.22
C ARG A 22 11.09 12.13 -3.35
N LEU A 23 9.80 11.88 -3.60
CA LEU A 23 9.02 12.62 -4.61
C LEU A 23 8.86 14.09 -4.21
N VAL A 24 8.58 14.37 -2.95
CA VAL A 24 8.50 15.74 -2.41
C VAL A 24 9.79 16.51 -2.67
N GLN A 25 10.94 15.93 -2.33
CA GLN A 25 12.24 16.57 -2.57
C GLN A 25 12.50 16.91 -4.05
N GLN A 26 11.94 16.14 -4.98
CA GLN A 26 12.11 16.35 -6.42
C GLN A 26 11.09 17.34 -7.00
N ARG A 27 9.87 17.36 -6.46
CA ARG A 27 8.73 18.08 -7.04
C ARG A 27 8.42 19.41 -6.35
N CYS A 28 8.77 19.52 -5.07
CA CYS A 28 8.49 20.66 -4.19
C CYS A 28 9.78 21.07 -3.45
N PRO A 29 10.84 21.51 -4.15
CA PRO A 29 12.10 21.91 -3.53
C PRO A 29 11.96 23.08 -2.52
N GLU A 30 10.89 23.85 -2.61
CA GLU A 30 10.51 24.92 -1.68
C GLU A 30 10.03 24.40 -0.33
N TRP A 31 9.59 23.14 -0.25
CA TRP A 31 9.18 22.52 0.99
C TRP A 31 10.43 22.02 1.72
N THR A 32 10.89 22.78 2.71
CA THR A 32 12.18 22.53 3.37
C THR A 32 12.08 21.80 4.69
N ASP A 33 10.96 21.96 5.41
CA ASP A 33 10.72 21.25 6.67
C ASP A 33 10.29 19.82 6.38
N HIS A 34 11.05 18.83 6.86
CA HIS A 34 10.73 17.41 6.68
C HIS A 34 10.73 16.67 8.04
N ASN A 35 10.55 17.41 9.13
CA ASN A 35 10.56 16.88 10.48
C ASN A 35 9.24 16.18 10.82
N VAL A 36 9.24 15.39 11.91
CA VAL A 36 8.06 14.65 12.37
C VAL A 36 6.89 15.57 12.75
N HIS A 37 7.18 16.82 13.14
CA HIS A 37 6.16 17.81 13.51
C HIS A 37 5.53 18.53 12.32
N ASP A 38 6.03 18.31 11.11
CA ASP A 38 5.49 18.93 9.92
C ASP A 38 4.11 18.32 9.58
N PRO A 39 3.04 19.15 9.50
CA PRO A 39 1.73 18.70 9.04
C PRO A 39 1.75 18.02 7.67
N GLY A 40 2.65 18.43 6.76
CA GLY A 40 2.81 17.80 5.46
C GLY A 40 3.35 16.37 5.57
N VAL A 41 4.31 16.13 6.45
CA VAL A 41 4.81 14.77 6.77
C VAL A 41 3.69 13.93 7.40
N THR A 42 2.86 14.53 8.27
CA THR A 42 1.70 13.85 8.86
C THR A 42 0.71 13.38 7.78
N LEU A 43 0.46 14.20 6.76
CA LEU A 43 -0.39 13.81 5.63
C LEU A 43 0.23 12.66 4.82
N ILE A 44 1.53 12.70 4.56
CA ILE A 44 2.24 11.59 3.89
C ILE A 44 2.04 10.28 4.66
N GLU A 45 2.22 10.30 5.97
CA GLU A 45 2.03 9.13 6.82
C GLU A 45 0.58 8.64 6.80
N LEU A 46 -0.41 9.53 6.85
CA LEU A 46 -1.83 9.17 6.75
C LEU A 46 -2.15 8.48 5.41
N PHE A 47 -1.68 9.03 4.29
CA PHE A 47 -1.91 8.42 2.97
C PHE A 47 -1.14 7.12 2.78
N ALA A 48 0.09 7.02 3.30
CA ALA A 48 0.85 5.78 3.31
C ALA A 48 0.12 4.70 4.11
N TRP A 49 -0.46 5.03 5.27
CA TRP A 49 -1.25 4.09 6.06
C TRP A 49 -2.50 3.62 5.31
N MET A 50 -3.26 4.53 4.69
CA MET A 50 -4.43 4.14 3.88
C MET A 50 -4.05 3.22 2.71
N THR A 51 -2.92 3.49 2.07
CA THR A 51 -2.40 2.67 0.96
C THR A 51 -1.95 1.29 1.43
N ASP A 52 -1.26 1.21 2.57
CA ASP A 52 -0.88 -0.06 3.20
C ASP A 52 -2.11 -0.94 3.49
N GLN A 53 -3.21 -0.35 3.95
CA GLN A 53 -4.49 -1.06 4.11
C GLN A 53 -5.10 -1.55 2.80
N VAL A 54 -4.93 -0.79 1.70
CA VAL A 54 -5.38 -1.21 0.35
C VAL A 54 -4.53 -2.38 -0.14
N ILE A 55 -3.20 -2.31 0.00
CA ILE A 55 -2.25 -3.38 -0.36
C ILE A 55 -2.59 -4.67 0.40
N TYR A 56 -2.83 -4.56 1.70
CA TYR A 56 -3.24 -5.70 2.52
C TYR A 56 -4.52 -6.38 2.00
N ARG A 57 -5.52 -5.59 1.57
CA ARG A 57 -6.76 -6.13 0.98
C ARG A 57 -6.51 -6.72 -0.40
N LEU A 58 -5.68 -6.07 -1.23
CA LEU A 58 -5.31 -6.51 -2.56
C LEU A 58 -4.69 -7.91 -2.53
N ASN A 59 -3.75 -8.13 -1.62
CA ASN A 59 -3.08 -9.42 -1.43
C ASN A 59 -4.01 -10.53 -0.89
N ARG A 60 -5.28 -10.23 -0.57
CA ARG A 60 -6.31 -11.19 -0.11
C ARG A 60 -7.46 -11.37 -1.11
N VAL A 61 -7.49 -10.59 -2.19
CA VAL A 61 -8.41 -10.80 -3.32
C VAL A 61 -8.30 -12.21 -3.94
N PRO A 62 -7.11 -12.82 -4.07
CA PRO A 62 -6.95 -14.15 -4.65
C PRO A 62 -7.79 -15.23 -3.97
N ASP A 63 -7.94 -15.19 -2.64
CA ASP A 63 -8.72 -16.18 -1.89
C ASP A 63 -10.21 -16.11 -2.24
N LYS A 64 -10.75 -14.89 -2.36
CA LYS A 64 -12.14 -14.68 -2.80
C LYS A 64 -12.36 -15.10 -4.25
N MET A 65 -11.40 -14.77 -5.13
CA MET A 65 -11.45 -15.16 -6.53
C MET A 65 -11.39 -16.68 -6.67
N TYR A 66 -10.54 -17.36 -5.90
CA TYR A 66 -10.47 -18.82 -5.86
C TYR A 66 -11.81 -19.46 -5.49
N ILE A 67 -12.45 -18.99 -4.41
CA ILE A 67 -13.80 -19.47 -4.03
C ILE A 67 -14.81 -19.22 -5.16
N LYS A 68 -14.81 -18.02 -5.76
CA LYS A 68 -15.73 -17.72 -6.86
C LYS A 68 -15.45 -18.54 -8.12
N PHE A 69 -14.20 -18.89 -8.40
CA PHE A 69 -13.88 -19.79 -9.50
C PHE A 69 -14.36 -21.23 -9.22
N LEU A 70 -14.29 -21.71 -7.98
CA LEU A 70 -14.85 -23.02 -7.61
C LEU A 70 -16.38 -23.05 -7.71
N GLU A 71 -17.05 -22.00 -7.22
CA GLU A 71 -18.51 -21.87 -7.35
C GLU A 71 -18.96 -21.88 -8.83
N LEU A 72 -18.20 -21.21 -9.72
CA LEU A 72 -18.47 -21.22 -11.16
C LEU A 72 -18.28 -22.61 -11.79
N LEU A 73 -17.44 -23.47 -11.20
CA LEU A 73 -17.25 -24.85 -11.62
C LEU A 73 -18.28 -25.82 -11.00
N GLY A 74 -19.16 -25.32 -10.11
CA GLY A 74 -20.19 -26.12 -9.44
C GLY A 74 -19.65 -27.02 -8.32
N VAL A 75 -18.48 -26.68 -7.75
CA VAL A 75 -17.83 -27.38 -6.62
C VAL A 75 -18.02 -26.59 -5.34
#